data_AF-R9MIQ8-F1
#
_entry.id   AF-R9MIQ8-F1
#
_cell.length_a   1.000
_cell.length_b   1.000
_cell.length_c   1.000
_cell.angle_alpha   90.00
_cell.angle_beta   90.00
_cell.angle_gamma   90.00
#
_symmetry.space_group_name_H-M   'P 1'
#
loop_
_entity.id
_entity.type
_entity.pdbx_description
1 polymer ?
#
loop_
_entity_poly.entity_id
_entity_poly.type
_entity_poly.pdbx_seq_one_letter_code
_entity_poly.pdbx_strand_id
1 'polypeptide(L)'
;MMNKEVHLKNVAESLALLSREVSILNAVNLYDINIVAEDFFPGLLNLIYGYELKNVNYLEKNSPAIDLADHKNRIAVQVTSDNSSTKIKHTIEEFNKRKAYQSYDRLVVLILTQKKKYSSNFDTQGMFTFEKTRDILIRLPR
;
A
#
# COMPACT_ATOMS: atom_id res chain seq x y z
N MET A 1 -33.28 15.26 12.10
CA MET A 1 -32.12 15.64 11.27
C MET A 1 -30.87 15.74 12.13
N MET A 2 -30.35 14.60 12.62
CA MET A 2 -29.30 14.59 13.66
C MET A 2 -28.31 13.43 13.47
N ASN A 3 -27.76 13.26 12.27
CA ASN A 3 -26.85 12.12 12.01
C ASN A 3 -25.53 12.54 11.35
N LYS A 4 -25.57 13.40 10.32
CA LYS A 4 -24.36 13.66 9.52
C LYS A 4 -23.23 14.34 10.31
N GLU A 5 -23.55 15.35 11.11
CA GLU A 5 -22.55 16.08 11.89
C GLU A 5 -21.94 15.22 13.02
N VAL A 6 -22.76 14.41 13.69
CA VAL A 6 -22.30 13.48 14.73
C VAL A 6 -21.38 12.42 14.13
N HIS A 7 -21.75 11.83 13.00
CA HIS A 7 -20.87 10.87 12.32
C HIS A 7 -19.57 11.50 11.84
N LEU A 8 -19.60 12.72 11.31
CA LEU A 8 -18.39 13.43 10.89
C LEU A 8 -17.47 13.73 12.07
N LYS A 9 -18.01 14.15 13.22
CA LYS A 9 -17.22 14.35 14.45
C LYS A 9 -16.62 13.04 14.95
N ASN A 10 -17.39 11.95 14.98
CA ASN A 10 -16.88 10.65 15.41
C ASN A 10 -15.78 10.12 14.48
N VAL A 11 -15.93 10.30 13.15
CA VAL A 11 -14.88 9.94 12.18
C VAL A 11 -13.64 10.78 12.39
N ALA A 12 -13.79 12.10 12.59
CA ALA A 12 -12.67 13.00 12.85
C ALA A 12 -11.92 12.64 14.15
N GLU A 13 -12.65 12.36 15.23
CA GLU A 13 -12.08 11.91 16.51
C GLU A 13 -11.36 10.57 16.37
N SER A 14 -11.97 9.60 15.68
CA SER A 14 -11.36 8.28 15.44
C SER A 14 -10.08 8.39 14.61
N LEU A 15 -10.07 9.24 13.57
CA LEU A 15 -8.88 9.50 12.75
C LEU A 15 -7.80 10.25 13.54
N ALA A 16 -8.18 11.17 14.43
CA ALA A 16 -7.24 11.87 15.28
C ALA A 16 -6.59 10.93 16.31
N LEU A 17 -7.36 10.02 16.90
CA LEU A 17 -6.86 8.97 17.79
C LEU A 17 -5.91 8.03 17.05
N LEU A 18 -6.31 7.52 15.88
CA LEU A 18 -5.47 6.67 15.04
C LEU A 18 -4.15 7.38 14.66
N SER A 19 -4.22 8.65 14.25
CA SER A 19 -3.03 9.44 13.91
C SER A 19 -2.08 9.57 15.10
N ARG A 20 -2.63 9.81 16.29
CA ARG A 20 -1.86 9.96 17.52
C ARG A 20 -1.26 8.64 17.97
N GLU A 21 -2.02 7.56 17.90
CA GLU A 21 -1.56 6.21 18.18
C GLU A 21 -0.43 5.80 17.23
N VAL A 22 -0.61 5.98 15.91
CA VAL A 22 0.46 5.78 14.92
C VAL A 22 1.69 6.64 15.23
N SER A 23 1.51 7.90 15.66
CA SER A 23 2.62 8.77 16.03
C SER A 23 3.38 8.28 17.27
N ILE A 24 2.66 7.81 18.30
CA ILE A 24 3.23 7.25 19.53
C ILE A 24 3.94 5.94 19.20
N LEU A 25 3.28 5.01 18.51
CA LEU A 25 3.83 3.69 18.19
C LEU A 25 5.10 3.78 17.30
N ASN A 26 5.13 4.73 16.37
CA ASN A 26 6.35 5.07 15.62
C ASN A 26 7.45 5.64 16.52
N ALA A 27 7.11 6.51 17.49
CA ALA A 27 8.08 7.10 18.40
C ALA A 27 8.70 6.06 19.35
N VAL A 28 7.97 4.99 19.67
CA VAL A 28 8.48 3.91 20.54
C VAL A 28 9.15 2.78 19.72
N ASN A 29 9.26 2.90 18.39
CA ASN A 29 9.84 1.86 17.52
C ASN A 29 9.21 0.45 17.72
N LEU A 30 8.00 0.40 18.30
CA LEU A 30 7.37 -0.84 18.79
C LEU A 30 6.51 -1.53 17.74
N TYR A 31 6.12 -0.81 16.68
CA TYR A 31 5.43 -1.39 15.55
C TYR A 31 6.28 -1.23 14.30
N ASP A 32 6.47 -2.34 13.58
CA ASP A 32 6.87 -2.26 12.19
C ASP A 32 5.74 -1.53 11.45
N ILE A 33 6.01 -0.27 11.07
CA ILE A 33 5.05 0.60 10.38
C ILE A 33 4.45 -0.08 9.14
N ASN A 34 5.17 -1.04 8.54
CA ASN A 34 4.67 -1.81 7.42
C ASN A 34 3.53 -2.75 7.86
N ILE A 35 3.65 -3.45 9.00
CA ILE A 35 2.59 -4.33 9.51
C ILE A 35 1.29 -3.55 9.76
N VAL A 36 1.38 -2.40 10.43
CA VAL A 36 0.21 -1.54 10.69
C VAL A 36 -0.42 -1.05 9.39
N ALA A 37 0.40 -0.69 8.42
CA ALA A 37 -0.05 -0.25 7.11
C ALA A 37 -0.73 -1.39 6.32
N GLU A 38 -0.17 -2.59 6.35
CA GLU A 38 -0.74 -3.76 5.70
C GLU A 38 -2.14 -4.12 6.23
N ASP A 39 -2.42 -3.85 7.51
CA ASP A 39 -3.75 -4.09 8.07
C ASP A 39 -4.73 -2.94 7.80
N PHE A 40 -4.26 -1.69 7.80
CA PHE A 40 -5.09 -0.50 7.61
C PHE A 40 -5.46 -0.22 6.15
N PHE A 41 -4.48 -0.26 5.24
CA PHE A 41 -4.67 0.19 3.86
C PHE A 41 -5.62 -0.65 3.01
N PRO A 42 -5.76 -1.98 3.17
CA PRO A 42 -6.77 -2.74 2.45
C PRO A 42 -8.16 -2.15 2.65
N GLY A 43 -8.57 -1.92 3.90
CA GLY A 43 -9.88 -1.35 4.21
C GLY A 43 -10.09 0.03 3.57
N LEU A 44 -9.10 0.91 3.70
CA LEU A 44 -9.18 2.25 3.12
C LEU A 44 -9.25 2.23 1.59
N LEU A 45 -8.36 1.48 0.93
CA LEU A 45 -8.29 1.42 -0.52
C LEU A 45 -9.51 0.71 -1.12
N ASN A 46 -10.06 -0.29 -0.45
CA ASN A 46 -11.31 -0.94 -0.83
C ASN A 46 -12.48 0.05 -0.82
N LEU A 47 -12.55 0.93 0.18
CA LEU A 47 -13.58 1.97 0.27
C LEU A 47 -13.43 3.06 -0.80
N ILE A 48 -12.22 3.50 -1.11
CA ILE A 48 -11.98 4.61 -2.05
C ILE A 48 -12.13 4.14 -3.51
N TYR A 49 -11.58 2.97 -3.84
CA TYR A 49 -11.47 2.50 -5.22
C TYR A 49 -12.42 1.34 -5.56
N GLY A 50 -13.17 0.82 -4.59
CA GLY A 50 -14.01 -0.37 -4.81
C GLY A 50 -13.19 -1.66 -4.99
N TYR A 51 -11.96 -1.68 -4.49
CA TYR A 51 -11.11 -2.88 -4.50
C TYR A 51 -11.58 -3.91 -3.44
N GLU A 52 -11.03 -5.12 -3.55
CA GLU A 52 -11.15 -6.23 -2.61
C GLU A 52 -9.77 -6.70 -2.14
N LEU A 53 -8.88 -5.75 -1.85
CA LEU A 53 -7.53 -5.99 -1.32
C LEU A 53 -7.60 -6.73 0.01
N LYS A 54 -6.73 -7.73 0.16
CA LYS A 54 -6.50 -8.48 1.39
C LYS A 54 -5.00 -8.59 1.63
N ASN A 55 -4.61 -8.58 2.90
CA ASN A 55 -3.22 -8.84 3.27
C ASN A 55 -2.84 -10.30 2.90
N VAL A 56 -1.80 -10.44 2.08
CA VAL A 56 -1.32 -11.71 1.53
C VAL A 56 -0.73 -12.59 2.63
N ASN A 57 -0.22 -12.00 3.72
CA ASN A 57 0.28 -12.76 4.87
C ASN A 57 -0.79 -13.64 5.54
N TYR A 58 -2.09 -13.32 5.35
CA TYR A 58 -3.19 -14.19 5.80
C TYR A 58 -3.50 -15.36 4.85
N LEU A 59 -3.00 -15.32 3.62
CA LEU A 59 -3.28 -16.29 2.56
C LEU A 59 -2.09 -17.23 2.34
N GLU A 60 -0.88 -16.68 2.26
CA GLU A 60 0.37 -17.41 2.03
C GLU A 60 1.51 -16.78 2.85
N LYS A 61 2.13 -17.55 3.74
CA LYS A 61 3.33 -17.11 4.47
C LYS A 61 4.48 -16.95 3.49
N ASN A 62 5.07 -15.75 3.42
CA ASN A 62 6.30 -15.40 2.69
C ASN A 62 6.17 -15.16 1.16
N SER A 63 5.32 -14.23 0.73
CA SER A 63 5.42 -13.64 -0.62
C SER A 63 6.20 -12.32 -0.57
N PRO A 64 7.51 -12.30 -0.84
CA PRO A 64 8.41 -11.19 -0.46
C PRO A 64 8.34 -9.94 -1.35
N ALA A 65 7.30 -9.80 -2.19
CA ALA A 65 7.17 -8.67 -3.12
C ALA A 65 5.76 -8.05 -3.17
N ILE A 66 4.78 -8.66 -2.51
CA ILE A 66 3.38 -8.20 -2.54
C ILE A 66 2.82 -8.41 -1.14
N ASP A 67 2.36 -7.32 -0.52
CA ASP A 67 1.79 -7.39 0.82
C ASP A 67 0.26 -7.43 0.76
N LEU A 68 -0.35 -6.79 -0.25
CA LEU A 68 -1.81 -6.81 -0.46
C LEU A 68 -2.16 -7.30 -1.87
N ALA A 69 -3.20 -8.12 -1.96
CA ALA A 69 -3.68 -8.65 -3.23
C ALA A 69 -5.19 -8.55 -3.36
N ASP A 70 -5.63 -8.22 -4.57
CA ASP A 70 -7.01 -8.30 -5.02
C ASP A 70 -7.06 -9.21 -6.23
N HIS A 71 -7.52 -10.45 -6.03
CA HIS A 71 -7.60 -11.44 -7.11
C HIS A 71 -8.71 -11.13 -8.12
N LYS A 72 -9.75 -10.40 -7.72
CA LYS A 72 -10.90 -10.11 -8.58
C LYS A 72 -10.56 -8.99 -9.55
N ASN A 73 -9.97 -7.91 -9.05
CA ASN A 73 -9.48 -6.81 -9.89
C ASN A 73 -8.07 -7.06 -10.43
N ARG A 74 -7.42 -8.18 -10.04
CA ARG A 74 -6.08 -8.59 -10.47
C ARG A 74 -5.03 -7.51 -10.16
N ILE A 75 -5.09 -6.94 -8.95
CA ILE A 75 -4.19 -5.88 -8.48
C ILE A 75 -3.32 -6.41 -7.34
N ALA A 76 -2.04 -6.10 -7.40
CA ALA A 76 -1.07 -6.33 -6.34
C ALA A 76 -0.55 -5.01 -5.79
N VAL A 77 -0.38 -4.92 -4.46
CA VAL A 77 0.18 -3.75 -3.79
C VAL A 77 1.36 -4.17 -2.92
N GLN A 78 2.49 -3.48 -3.10
CA GLN A 78 3.61 -3.48 -2.17
C GLN A 78 3.49 -2.24 -1.28
N VAL A 79 3.48 -2.45 0.03
CA VAL A 79 3.60 -1.45 1.08
C VAL A 79 5.07 -1.36 1.51
N THR A 80 5.65 -0.16 1.52
CA THR A 80 7.04 0.01 1.98
C THR A 80 7.34 1.39 2.54
N SER A 81 8.23 1.45 3.52
CA SER A 81 8.83 2.69 4.00
C SER A 81 10.07 3.11 3.18
N ASP A 82 10.68 2.20 2.41
CA ASP A 82 11.84 2.49 1.56
C ASP A 82 11.40 3.10 0.23
N ASN A 83 11.70 4.38 0.06
CA ASN A 83 11.38 5.15 -1.14
C ASN A 83 12.47 5.12 -2.21
N SER A 84 13.47 4.26 -2.11
CA SER A 84 14.56 4.17 -3.09
C SER A 84 14.08 3.59 -4.41
N SER A 85 14.64 4.08 -5.52
CA SER A 85 14.39 3.48 -6.84
C SER A 85 14.87 2.03 -6.90
N THR A 86 15.91 1.69 -6.15
CA THR A 86 16.45 0.33 -6.04
C THR A 86 15.41 -0.62 -5.47
N LYS A 87 14.71 -0.23 -4.40
CA LYS A 87 13.62 -1.02 -3.82
C LYS A 87 12.51 -1.27 -4.83
N ILE A 88 12.07 -0.24 -5.55
CA ILE A 88 10.99 -0.36 -6.55
C ILE A 88 11.41 -1.30 -7.70
N LYS A 89 12.64 -1.17 -8.20
CA LYS A 89 13.19 -2.08 -9.23
C LYS A 89 13.24 -3.51 -8.75
N HIS A 90 13.74 -3.73 -7.53
CA HIS A 90 13.79 -5.04 -6.92
C HIS A 90 12.39 -5.67 -6.77
N THR A 91 11.38 -4.88 -6.38
CA THR A 91 9.99 -5.37 -6.32
C THR A 91 9.49 -5.81 -7.70
N ILE A 92 9.77 -5.04 -8.76
CA ILE A 92 9.41 -5.41 -10.14
C ILE A 92 10.13 -6.68 -10.60
N GLU A 93 11.42 -6.80 -10.29
CA GLU A 93 12.23 -7.98 -10.62
C GLU A 93 11.69 -9.24 -9.93
N GLU A 94 11.38 -9.17 -8.63
CA GLU A 94 10.79 -10.29 -7.90
C GLU A 94 9.38 -10.63 -8.40
N PHE A 95 8.58 -9.62 -8.76
CA PHE A 95 7.25 -9.80 -9.35
C PHE A 95 7.34 -10.60 -10.68
N ASN A 96 8.30 -10.26 -11.53
CA ASN A 96 8.58 -10.97 -12.78
C ASN A 96 9.12 -12.39 -12.54
N LYS A 97 10.12 -12.54 -11.68
CA LYS A 97 10.75 -13.83 -11.36
C LYS A 97 9.76 -14.85 -10.82
N ARG A 98 8.79 -14.39 -10.03
CA ARG A 98 7.73 -15.23 -9.45
C ARG A 98 6.53 -15.43 -10.37
N LYS A 99 6.54 -14.80 -11.55
CA LYS A 99 5.42 -14.81 -12.51
C LYS A 99 4.11 -14.32 -11.88
N ALA A 100 4.19 -13.39 -10.93
CA ALA A 100 3.01 -12.81 -10.28
C ALA A 100 2.09 -12.12 -11.28
N TYR A 101 2.64 -11.68 -12.43
CA TYR A 101 1.89 -11.15 -13.57
C TYR A 101 0.82 -12.12 -14.15
N GLN A 102 0.92 -13.43 -13.88
CA GLN A 102 -0.12 -14.38 -14.29
C GLN A 102 -1.43 -14.16 -13.51
N SER A 103 -1.30 -13.76 -12.24
CA SER A 103 -2.43 -13.54 -11.33
C SER A 103 -2.86 -12.07 -11.26
N TYR A 104 -1.94 -11.14 -11.53
CA TYR A 104 -2.17 -9.70 -11.35
C TYR A 104 -1.67 -8.90 -12.55
N ASP A 105 -2.52 -8.03 -13.10
CA ASP A 105 -2.21 -7.24 -14.31
C ASP A 105 -1.58 -5.88 -13.96
N ARG A 106 -1.67 -5.47 -12.69
CA ARG A 106 -1.19 -4.17 -12.19
C ARG A 106 -0.49 -4.32 -10.85
N LEU A 107 0.67 -3.68 -10.74
CA LEU A 107 1.42 -3.52 -9.49
C LEU A 107 1.31 -2.07 -9.01
N VAL A 108 1.07 -1.88 -7.72
CA VAL A 108 1.08 -0.58 -7.04
C VAL A 108 2.12 -0.61 -5.93
N VAL A 109 2.91 0.45 -5.80
CA VAL A 109 3.85 0.64 -4.69
C VAL A 109 3.35 1.79 -3.82
N LEU A 110 2.92 1.44 -2.60
CA LEU A 110 2.48 2.38 -1.58
C LEU A 110 3.68 2.74 -0.68
N ILE A 111 4.13 3.99 -0.79
CA ILE A 111 5.25 4.52 0.00
C ILE A 111 4.71 5.22 1.25
N LEU A 112 5.10 4.71 2.42
CA LEU A 112 4.70 5.24 3.73
C LEU A 112 5.48 6.49 4.14
N THR A 113 6.66 6.71 3.54
CA THR A 113 7.51 7.87 3.74
C THR A 113 7.34 8.92 2.63
N GLN A 114 8.12 10.01 2.67
CA GLN A 114 8.04 11.04 1.62
C GLN A 114 8.48 10.48 0.27
N LYS A 115 7.68 10.64 -0.78
CA LYS A 115 8.06 10.26 -2.15
C LYS A 115 9.22 11.12 -2.65
N LYS A 116 10.19 10.48 -3.31
CA LYS A 116 11.25 11.18 -4.06
C LYS A 116 10.85 11.34 -5.52
N LYS A 117 11.44 12.33 -6.20
CA LYS A 117 11.33 12.43 -7.66
C LYS A 117 12.15 11.30 -8.29
N TYR A 118 11.50 10.40 -9.02
CA TYR A 118 12.16 9.29 -9.70
C TYR A 118 12.52 9.67 -11.14
N SER A 119 13.82 9.67 -11.45
CA SER A 119 14.36 9.75 -12.82
C SER A 119 14.58 8.37 -13.45
N SER A 120 14.62 7.31 -12.62
CA SER A 120 14.83 5.94 -13.08
C SER A 120 13.71 5.44 -13.99
N ASN A 121 14.09 4.68 -15.02
CA ASN A 121 13.15 3.85 -15.75
C ASN A 121 12.84 2.58 -14.95
N PHE A 122 11.59 2.15 -14.98
CA PHE A 122 11.09 0.94 -14.32
C PHE A 122 10.61 -0.01 -15.41
N ASP A 123 11.42 -1.02 -15.72
CA ASP A 123 11.16 -1.96 -16.81
C ASP A 123 10.33 -3.15 -16.31
N THR A 124 9.07 -3.23 -16.75
CA THR A 124 8.19 -4.36 -16.46
C THR A 124 8.33 -5.49 -17.48
N GLN A 125 9.19 -5.34 -18.49
CA GLN A 125 9.31 -6.23 -19.65
C GLN A 125 8.00 -6.38 -20.44
N GLY A 126 7.06 -5.45 -20.26
CA GLY A 126 5.72 -5.51 -20.87
C GLY A 126 4.79 -6.57 -20.26
N MET A 127 5.17 -7.19 -19.14
CA MET A 127 4.43 -8.30 -18.54
C MET A 127 3.21 -7.84 -17.72
N PHE A 128 3.24 -6.61 -17.21
CA PHE A 128 2.17 -6.02 -16.40
C PHE A 128 2.24 -4.49 -16.46
N THR A 129 1.16 -3.84 -16.00
CA THR A 129 1.03 -2.38 -15.98
C THR A 129 1.66 -1.79 -14.73
N PHE A 130 2.61 -0.86 -14.91
CA PHE A 130 3.20 -0.06 -13.84
C PHE A 130 3.58 1.33 -14.38
N GLU A 131 2.88 2.36 -13.92
CA GLU A 131 3.11 3.75 -14.28
C GLU A 131 3.55 4.54 -13.06
N LYS A 132 4.81 5.02 -13.04
CA LYS A 132 5.41 5.73 -11.89
C LYS A 132 4.58 6.88 -11.29
N THR A 133 3.79 7.57 -12.12
CA THR A 133 2.96 8.72 -11.72
C THR A 133 1.68 8.28 -11.03
N ARG A 134 1.08 7.17 -11.48
CA ARG A 134 -0.19 6.63 -10.99
C ARG A 134 -0.01 5.58 -9.90
N ASP A 135 1.01 4.73 -10.06
CA ASP A 135 1.15 3.47 -9.32
C ASP A 135 2.21 3.57 -8.21
N ILE A 136 2.86 4.72 -8.04
CA ILE A 136 3.62 5.05 -6.82
C ILE A 136 2.80 6.03 -5.99
N LEU A 137 2.04 5.49 -5.04
CA LEU A 137 1.15 6.26 -4.16
C LEU A 137 1.89 6.73 -2.91
N ILE A 138 1.55 7.93 -2.44
CA ILE A 138 2.10 8.53 -1.22
C ILE A 138 1.03 8.50 -0.13
N ARG A 139 1.48 8.28 1.10
CA ARG A 139 0.81 8.57 2.37
C ARG A 139 -0.15 9.78 2.32
N LEU A 140 -1.24 9.67 3.09
CA LEU A 140 -2.12 10.76 3.51
C LEU A 140 -1.34 11.95 4.14
N PRO A 141 -1.80 13.20 3.92
CA PRO A 141 -1.17 14.39 4.47
C PRO A 141 -1.11 14.35 6.00
N ARG A 142 -0.08 15.00 6.55
CA ARG A 142 0.13 15.16 8.00
C ARG A 142 -1.00 15.94 8.65
#